data_AF-A0A9D0KJ01-F1
#
_entry.id   AF-A0A9D0KJ01-F1
#
_cell.length_a   1.000
_cell.length_b   1.000
_cell.length_c   1.000
_cell.angle_alpha   90.00
_cell.angle_beta   90.00
_cell.angle_gamma   90.00
#
_symmetry.space_group_name_H-M   'P 1'
#
loop_
_entity.id
_entity.type
_entity.pdbx_description
1 polymer ?
#
loop_
_entity_poly.entity_id
_entity_poly.type
_entity_poly.pdbx_seq_one_letter_code
_entity_poly.pdbx_strand_id
1 'polypeptide(L)'
;METTAKKNRAVMAAILVVAGLFMIAATPFLVQSALDPMLQRLMEKAAQDPNYASGPMLMATFYPLCRALIMVAGVTSILIAYPLWRGENWTWSVALTCLAVPAVTGVYMMLPFVSFVKNTFPPVLPLILVGLIGFWAILLLKASERAQRVVDFVVFTLLGITAGGGFVLGFGAMRQLLARPGKPMFINVKMVSLTIGGPLNWVCALFVFAAIPLLARRKALGWWLALIGAVSAVVGSVPTYFISLSAFYLIGIATGTILTVTLLLPSVKRRLIGELAPTA
;
A
#
# COMPACT_ATOMS: atom_id res chain seq x y z
N MET A 1 -4.24 -2.12 24.00
CA MET A 1 -4.25 -0.65 24.15
C MET A 1 -4.35 -0.27 25.61
N GLU A 2 -5.09 -1.01 26.43
CA GLU A 2 -5.16 -0.83 27.89
C GLU A 2 -3.81 -0.78 28.59
N THR A 3 -2.90 -1.70 28.26
CA THR A 3 -1.53 -1.75 28.82
C THR A 3 -0.60 -0.65 28.32
N THR A 4 -1.03 0.18 27.37
CA THR A 4 -0.23 1.30 26.85
C THR A 4 -0.38 2.52 27.74
N ALA A 5 0.75 3.11 28.14
CA ALA A 5 0.78 4.27 29.02
C ALA A 5 -0.11 5.41 28.50
N LYS A 6 -0.80 6.10 29.41
CA LYS A 6 -1.73 7.20 29.06
C LYS A 6 -1.04 8.31 28.25
N LYS A 7 0.24 8.62 28.57
CA LYS A 7 1.08 9.55 27.80
C LYS A 7 1.24 9.10 26.34
N ASN A 8 1.59 7.84 26.10
CA ASN A 8 1.74 7.32 24.74
C ASN A 8 0.40 7.34 23.99
N ARG A 9 -0.70 6.97 24.64
CA ARG A 9 -2.05 7.05 24.04
C ARG A 9 -2.45 8.48 23.67
N ALA A 10 -2.10 9.48 24.49
CA ALA A 10 -2.32 10.89 24.18
C ALA A 10 -1.50 11.34 22.96
N VAL A 11 -0.23 10.97 22.88
CA VAL A 11 0.61 11.26 21.71
C VAL A 11 0.04 10.59 20.46
N MET A 12 -0.34 9.33 20.54
CA MET A 12 -0.96 8.60 19.42
C MET A 12 -2.25 9.26 18.94
N ALA A 13 -3.12 9.69 19.85
CA ALA A 13 -4.34 10.40 19.51
C ALA A 13 -4.05 11.76 18.84
N ALA A 14 -3.08 12.52 19.36
CA ALA A 14 -2.65 13.77 18.74
C ALA A 14 -2.10 13.56 17.32
N ILE A 15 -1.29 12.51 17.11
CA ILE A 15 -0.79 12.13 15.78
C ILE A 15 -1.96 11.84 14.83
N LEU A 16 -2.97 11.10 15.28
CA LEU A 16 -4.14 10.81 14.45
C LEU A 16 -4.94 12.05 14.08
N VAL A 17 -5.11 12.99 15.01
CA VAL A 17 -5.79 14.25 14.72
C VAL A 17 -4.99 15.07 13.72
N VAL A 18 -3.69 15.27 13.93
CA VAL A 18 -2.84 16.06 13.04
C VAL A 18 -2.75 15.43 11.65
N ALA A 19 -2.49 14.12 11.58
CA ALA A 19 -2.43 13.40 10.32
C ALA A 19 -3.79 13.40 9.61
N GLY A 20 -4.89 13.20 10.35
CA GLY A 20 -6.24 13.21 9.79
C GLY A 20 -6.64 14.57 9.24
N LEU A 21 -6.35 15.66 9.96
CA LEU A 21 -6.57 17.02 9.48
C LEU A 21 -5.74 17.31 8.21
N PHE A 22 -4.48 16.88 8.19
CA PHE A 22 -3.63 17.00 7.00
C PHE A 22 -4.20 16.21 5.81
N MET A 23 -4.65 14.96 6.03
CA MET A 23 -5.26 14.14 4.98
C MET A 23 -6.56 14.74 4.43
N ILE A 24 -7.32 15.49 5.22
CA ILE A 24 -8.55 16.14 4.74
C ILE A 24 -8.22 17.44 4.02
N ALA A 25 -7.38 18.29 4.62
CA ALA A 25 -7.13 19.64 4.15
C ALA A 25 -6.13 19.68 2.99
N ALA A 26 -5.03 18.92 3.04
CA ALA A 26 -3.96 18.99 2.05
C ALA A 26 -4.20 18.09 0.83
N THR A 27 -4.80 16.91 1.02
CA THR A 27 -4.97 15.92 -0.06
C THR A 27 -5.65 16.46 -1.32
N PRO A 28 -6.74 17.24 -1.25
CA PRO A 28 -7.39 17.76 -2.46
C PRO A 28 -6.43 18.54 -3.34
N PHE A 29 -5.62 19.41 -2.73
CA PHE A 29 -4.64 20.25 -3.43
C PHE A 29 -3.43 19.45 -3.90
N LEU A 30 -2.84 18.64 -3.02
CA LEU A 30 -1.64 17.87 -3.35
C LEU A 30 -1.88 16.85 -4.47
N VAL A 31 -3.04 16.17 -4.44
CA VAL A 31 -3.40 15.22 -5.51
C VAL A 31 -3.71 15.97 -6.81
N GLN A 32 -4.40 17.11 -6.76
CA GLN A 32 -4.71 17.89 -7.97
C GLN A 32 -3.45 18.47 -8.62
N SER A 33 -2.54 19.04 -7.82
CA SER A 33 -1.25 19.58 -8.28
C SER A 33 -0.34 18.50 -8.86
N ALA A 34 -0.52 17.23 -8.48
CA ALA A 34 0.15 16.12 -9.14
C ALA A 34 -0.58 15.68 -10.41
N LEU A 35 -1.92 15.63 -10.39
CA LEU A 35 -2.74 15.11 -11.47
C LEU A 35 -2.63 15.93 -12.75
N ASP A 36 -2.85 17.25 -12.68
CA ASP A 36 -2.98 18.07 -13.90
C ASP A 36 -1.69 18.13 -14.73
N PRO A 37 -0.50 18.40 -14.14
CA PRO A 37 0.74 18.40 -14.92
C PRO A 37 1.06 17.01 -15.47
N MET A 38 0.77 15.96 -14.70
CA MET A 38 0.99 14.58 -15.14
C MET A 38 0.06 14.22 -16.30
N LEU A 39 -1.22 14.59 -16.25
CA LEU A 39 -2.18 14.34 -17.34
C LEU A 39 -1.76 15.09 -18.60
N GLN A 40 -1.36 16.36 -18.50
CA GLN A 40 -0.90 17.12 -19.65
C GLN A 40 0.26 16.41 -20.37
N ARG A 41 1.30 16.02 -19.63
CA ARG A 41 2.46 15.30 -20.19
C ARG A 41 2.11 13.92 -20.71
N LEU A 42 1.20 13.21 -20.03
CA LEU A 42 0.75 11.90 -20.44
C LEU A 42 -0.09 11.96 -21.71
N MET A 43 -0.90 13.00 -21.90
CA MET A 43 -1.66 13.25 -23.12
C MET A 43 -0.74 13.58 -24.30
N GLU A 44 0.26 14.44 -24.09
CA GLU A 44 1.32 14.71 -25.08
C GLU A 44 2.00 13.41 -25.52
N LYS A 45 2.38 12.56 -24.56
CA LYS A 45 3.01 11.27 -24.86
C LYS A 45 2.06 10.30 -25.56
N ALA A 46 0.80 10.26 -25.16
CA ALA A 46 -0.22 9.39 -25.76
C ALA A 46 -0.54 9.76 -27.21
N ALA A 47 -0.45 11.04 -27.57
CA ALA A 47 -0.60 11.49 -28.96
C ALA A 47 0.55 10.99 -29.86
N GLN A 48 1.74 10.80 -29.29
CA GLN A 48 2.93 10.32 -30.01
C GLN A 48 3.07 8.80 -30.00
N ASP A 49 2.61 8.14 -28.94
CA ASP A 49 2.76 6.71 -28.71
C ASP A 49 1.43 6.09 -28.24
N PRO A 50 0.74 5.33 -29.12
CA PRO A 50 -0.52 4.66 -28.80
C PRO A 50 -0.46 3.76 -27.57
N ASN A 51 0.72 3.27 -27.15
CA ASN A 51 0.88 2.46 -25.94
C ASN A 51 0.51 3.21 -24.63
N TYR A 52 0.37 4.54 -24.70
CA TYR A 52 -0.02 5.38 -23.56
C TYR A 52 -1.47 5.88 -23.65
N ALA A 53 -2.22 5.53 -24.70
CA ALA A 53 -3.56 6.06 -24.97
C ALA A 53 -4.59 5.85 -23.84
N SER A 54 -4.48 4.75 -23.09
CA SER A 54 -5.36 4.46 -21.94
C SER A 54 -4.98 5.22 -20.67
N GLY A 55 -3.76 5.76 -20.61
CA GLY A 55 -3.18 6.39 -19.43
C GLY A 55 -4.00 7.55 -18.89
N PRO A 56 -4.35 8.56 -19.70
CA PRO A 56 -5.10 9.73 -19.22
C PRO A 56 -6.41 9.37 -18.53
N MET A 57 -7.22 8.50 -19.15
CA MET A 57 -8.50 8.05 -18.59
C MET A 57 -8.33 7.31 -17.26
N LEU A 58 -7.35 6.40 -17.18
CA LEU A 58 -7.05 5.67 -15.94
C LEU A 58 -6.64 6.63 -14.82
N MET A 59 -5.70 7.55 -15.09
CA MET A 59 -5.21 8.45 -14.05
C MET A 59 -6.29 9.45 -13.60
N ALA A 60 -7.08 10.00 -14.55
CA ALA A 60 -8.20 10.88 -14.25
C ALA A 60 -9.30 10.20 -13.42
N THR A 61 -9.41 8.87 -13.48
CA THR A 61 -10.38 8.10 -12.68
C THR A 61 -9.83 7.75 -11.31
N PHE A 62 -8.60 7.22 -11.26
CA PHE A 62 -8.07 6.60 -10.04
C PHE A 62 -7.37 7.56 -9.08
N TYR A 63 -6.85 8.69 -9.55
CA TYR A 63 -6.34 9.73 -8.64
C TYR A 63 -7.46 10.31 -7.76
N PRO A 64 -8.63 10.71 -8.32
CA PRO A 64 -9.78 11.12 -7.50
C PRO A 64 -10.25 10.03 -6.52
N LEU A 65 -10.25 8.76 -6.94
CA LEU A 65 -10.61 7.65 -6.06
C LEU A 65 -9.61 7.53 -4.89
N CYS A 66 -8.30 7.57 -5.16
CA CYS A 66 -7.26 7.55 -4.14
C CYS A 66 -7.39 8.75 -3.19
N ARG A 67 -7.66 9.95 -3.71
CA ARG A 67 -7.95 11.15 -2.92
C ARG A 67 -9.13 10.92 -1.98
N ALA A 68 -10.24 10.39 -2.46
CA ALA A 68 -11.41 10.10 -1.64
C ALA A 68 -11.09 9.10 -0.52
N LEU A 69 -10.36 8.02 -0.84
CA LEU A 69 -9.93 7.02 0.16
C LEU A 69 -9.05 7.66 1.25
N ILE A 70 -8.09 8.51 0.89
CA ILE A 70 -7.23 9.22 1.85
C ILE A 70 -8.07 10.15 2.74
N MET A 71 -9.01 10.89 2.16
CA MET A 71 -9.88 11.78 2.95
C MET A 71 -10.75 11.00 3.94
N VAL A 72 -11.35 9.89 3.52
CA VAL A 72 -12.11 9.00 4.42
C VAL A 72 -11.23 8.42 5.52
N ALA A 73 -9.98 8.03 5.20
CA ALA A 73 -9.01 7.61 6.19
C ALA A 73 -8.65 8.73 7.17
N GLY A 74 -8.58 9.99 6.71
CA GLY A 74 -8.35 11.16 7.54
C GLY A 74 -9.51 11.43 8.51
N VAL A 75 -10.75 11.42 8.01
CA VAL A 75 -11.97 11.55 8.84
C VAL A 75 -12.00 10.45 9.91
N THR A 76 -11.77 9.20 9.48
CA THR A 76 -11.75 8.06 10.40
C THR A 76 -10.65 8.23 11.47
N SER A 77 -9.46 8.69 11.08
CA SER A 77 -8.35 8.93 12.01
C SER A 77 -8.71 9.93 13.11
N ILE A 78 -9.41 11.02 12.76
CA ILE A 78 -9.90 12.00 13.74
C ILE A 78 -10.95 11.37 14.66
N LEU A 79 -11.94 10.67 14.09
CA LEU A 79 -13.05 10.09 14.86
C LEU A 79 -12.59 9.04 15.88
N ILE A 80 -11.58 8.24 15.53
CA ILE A 80 -11.05 7.22 16.45
C ILE A 80 -10.04 7.76 17.47
N ALA A 81 -9.59 9.01 17.35
CA ALA A 81 -8.56 9.57 18.22
C ALA A 81 -8.98 9.56 19.70
N TYR A 82 -10.23 9.93 19.99
CA TYR A 82 -10.76 9.91 21.36
C TYR A 82 -10.92 8.49 21.93
N PRO A 83 -11.58 7.54 21.24
CA PRO A 83 -11.57 6.12 21.63
C PRO A 83 -10.16 5.54 21.84
N LEU A 84 -9.20 5.94 21.00
CA LEU A 84 -7.81 5.49 21.11
C LEU A 84 -7.15 6.02 22.38
N TRP A 85 -7.38 7.29 22.70
CA TRP A 85 -6.92 7.89 23.95
C TRP A 85 -7.49 7.18 25.18
N ARG A 86 -8.78 6.83 25.16
CA ARG A 86 -9.43 6.01 26.21
C ARG A 86 -8.83 4.61 26.35
N GLY A 87 -8.15 4.12 25.32
CA GLY A 87 -7.42 2.85 25.34
C GLY A 87 -8.20 1.68 24.77
N GLU A 88 -9.22 1.93 23.94
CA GLU A 88 -10.02 0.88 23.33
C GLU A 88 -9.21 0.05 22.33
N ASN A 89 -9.25 -1.28 22.46
CA ASN A 89 -8.33 -2.17 21.73
C ASN A 89 -8.51 -2.19 20.21
N TRP A 90 -9.74 -1.99 19.71
CA TRP A 90 -10.04 -2.03 18.28
C TRP A 90 -9.42 -0.85 17.50
N THR A 91 -9.26 0.29 18.16
CA THR A 91 -8.80 1.55 17.56
C THR A 91 -7.41 1.45 16.96
N TRP A 92 -6.55 0.62 17.56
CA TRP A 92 -5.19 0.37 17.07
C TRP A 92 -5.16 -0.16 15.63
N SER A 93 -5.96 -1.20 15.37
CA SER A 93 -6.04 -1.79 14.03
C SER A 93 -6.57 -0.82 12.99
N VAL A 94 -7.52 0.03 13.39
CA VAL A 94 -8.12 1.04 12.50
C VAL A 94 -7.10 2.15 12.22
N ALA A 95 -6.41 2.65 13.25
CA ALA A 95 -5.36 3.65 13.12
C ALA A 95 -4.28 3.24 12.12
N LEU A 96 -3.74 2.02 12.26
CA LEU A 96 -2.75 1.48 11.32
C LEU A 96 -3.30 1.39 9.89
N THR A 97 -4.55 0.95 9.74
CA THR A 97 -5.18 0.84 8.41
C THR A 97 -5.34 2.21 7.76
N CYS A 98 -5.86 3.20 8.49
CA CYS A 98 -6.04 4.56 7.99
C CYS A 98 -4.72 5.20 7.59
N LEU A 99 -3.67 5.05 8.40
CA LEU A 99 -2.34 5.62 8.12
C LEU A 99 -1.61 4.89 6.97
N ALA A 100 -1.95 3.63 6.70
CA ALA A 100 -1.42 2.89 5.55
C ALA A 100 -2.01 3.37 4.21
N VAL A 101 -3.26 3.86 4.18
CA VAL A 101 -3.93 4.32 2.94
C VAL A 101 -3.12 5.36 2.16
N PRO A 102 -2.73 6.52 2.75
CA PRO A 102 -1.96 7.54 2.01
C PRO A 102 -0.56 7.07 1.61
N ALA A 103 0.07 6.14 2.34
CA ALA A 103 1.35 5.57 1.95
C ALA A 103 1.20 4.68 0.70
N VAL A 104 0.25 3.75 0.70
CA VAL A 104 0.03 2.81 -0.43
C VAL A 104 -0.46 3.53 -1.67
N THR A 105 -1.50 4.36 -1.54
CA THR A 105 -2.08 5.08 -2.68
C THR A 105 -1.20 6.23 -3.15
N GLY A 106 -0.47 6.89 -2.25
CA GLY A 106 0.47 7.95 -2.58
C GLY A 106 1.63 7.45 -3.45
N VAL A 107 2.18 6.26 -3.17
CA VAL A 107 3.21 5.65 -4.03
C VAL A 107 2.69 5.41 -5.45
N TYR A 108 1.45 4.93 -5.57
CA TYR A 108 0.80 4.77 -6.88
C TYR A 108 0.67 6.09 -7.65
N MET A 109 0.29 7.18 -6.98
CA MET A 109 0.19 8.49 -7.63
C MET A 109 1.59 9.07 -7.94
N MET A 110 2.58 8.83 -7.09
CA MET A 110 3.92 9.40 -7.23
C MET A 110 4.67 8.87 -8.45
N LEU A 111 4.62 7.55 -8.71
CA LEU A 111 5.41 6.92 -9.77
C LEU A 111 5.11 7.43 -11.20
N PRO A 112 3.85 7.48 -11.67
CA PRO A 112 3.54 8.12 -12.94
C PRO A 112 3.91 9.60 -12.94
N PHE A 113 3.71 10.35 -11.84
CA PHE A 113 4.13 11.75 -11.76
C PHE A 113 5.63 11.90 -12.05
N VAL A 114 6.51 11.20 -11.35
CA VAL A 114 7.97 11.32 -11.56
C VAL A 114 8.43 10.76 -12.91
N SER A 115 7.62 9.90 -13.53
CA SER A 115 7.92 9.35 -14.85
C SER A 115 7.67 10.37 -15.97
N PHE A 116 6.60 11.17 -15.85
CA PHE A 116 6.18 12.13 -16.90
C PHE A 116 6.56 13.58 -16.59
N VAL A 117 6.58 13.97 -15.32
CA VAL A 117 6.92 15.31 -14.86
C VAL A 117 8.34 15.30 -14.31
N LYS A 118 9.30 15.57 -15.20
CA LYS A 118 10.73 15.61 -14.89
C LYS A 118 11.07 16.84 -14.03
N ASN A 119 12.15 16.73 -13.25
CA ASN A 119 12.76 17.85 -12.52
C ASN A 119 11.82 18.62 -11.56
N THR A 120 10.75 17.98 -11.11
CA THR A 120 9.75 18.60 -10.23
C THR A 120 9.59 17.74 -8.97
N PHE A 121 9.54 18.38 -7.81
CA PHE A 121 9.28 17.69 -6.54
C PHE A 121 7.86 17.09 -6.55
N PRO A 122 7.68 15.79 -6.20
CA PRO A 122 6.35 15.16 -6.27
C PRO A 122 5.39 15.73 -5.22
N PRO A 123 4.28 16.37 -5.62
CA PRO A 123 3.34 16.99 -4.67
C PRO A 123 2.70 16.00 -3.71
N VAL A 124 2.59 14.73 -4.10
CA VAL A 124 2.02 13.66 -3.26
C VAL A 124 3.01 13.08 -2.24
N LEU A 125 4.30 13.41 -2.31
CA LEU A 125 5.30 12.87 -1.37
C LEU A 125 5.00 13.20 0.10
N PRO A 126 4.59 14.43 0.47
CA PRO A 126 4.15 14.74 1.83
C PRO A 126 3.00 13.84 2.33
N LEU A 127 2.06 13.42 1.47
CA LEU A 127 1.00 12.49 1.86
C LEU A 127 1.56 11.12 2.24
N ILE A 128 2.49 10.60 1.44
CA ILE A 128 3.18 9.34 1.72
C ILE A 128 3.90 9.43 3.07
N LEU A 129 4.65 10.52 3.29
CA LEU A 129 5.43 10.72 4.51
C LEU A 129 4.54 10.83 5.75
N VAL A 130 3.44 11.58 5.69
CA VAL A 130 2.50 11.69 6.81
C VAL A 130 1.88 10.34 7.14
N GLY A 131 1.48 9.57 6.12
CA GLY A 131 1.01 8.20 6.30
C GLY A 131 2.04 7.31 6.99
N LEU A 132 3.26 7.27 6.45
CA LEU A 132 4.31 6.36 6.89
C LEU A 132 4.87 6.71 8.28
N ILE A 133 5.16 7.99 8.51
CA ILE A 133 5.64 8.50 9.80
C ILE A 133 4.57 8.28 10.86
N GLY A 134 3.31 8.62 10.57
CA GLY A 134 2.21 8.39 11.49
C GLY A 134 2.05 6.89 11.78
N PHE A 135 2.08 6.05 10.75
CA PHE A 135 1.96 4.60 10.86
C PHE A 135 3.03 4.01 11.79
N TRP A 136 4.30 4.35 11.55
CA TRP A 136 5.40 3.88 12.38
C TRP A 136 5.37 4.46 13.80
N ALA A 137 5.02 5.73 13.96
CA ALA A 137 4.91 6.35 15.28
C ALA A 137 3.84 5.65 16.11
N ILE A 138 2.64 5.45 15.54
CA ILE A 138 1.59 4.64 16.15
C ILE A 138 2.17 3.27 16.51
N LEU A 139 2.71 2.53 15.53
CA LEU A 139 3.30 1.18 15.69
C LEU A 139 4.27 1.08 16.87
N LEU A 140 5.21 2.02 16.99
CA LEU A 140 6.28 2.01 17.97
C LEU A 140 5.85 2.49 19.36
N LEU A 141 4.84 3.37 19.46
CA LEU A 141 4.34 3.90 20.73
C LEU A 141 3.49 2.91 21.54
N LYS A 142 2.95 1.87 20.88
CA LYS A 142 2.21 0.82 21.57
C LYS A 142 3.12 0.05 22.52
N ALA A 143 2.61 -0.22 23.72
CA ALA A 143 3.30 -1.05 24.69
C ALA A 143 3.49 -2.47 24.16
N SER A 144 4.74 -2.91 24.13
CA SER A 144 5.17 -4.22 23.69
C SER A 144 6.60 -4.49 24.14
N GLU A 145 6.94 -5.77 24.25
CA GLU A 145 8.32 -6.23 24.40
C GLU A 145 9.18 -5.79 23.19
N ARG A 146 10.48 -5.58 23.40
CA ARG A 146 11.40 -5.09 22.35
C ARG A 146 11.40 -5.99 21.11
N ALA A 147 11.48 -7.31 21.29
CA ALA A 147 11.48 -8.24 20.17
C ALA A 147 10.14 -8.25 19.42
N GLN A 148 9.01 -8.16 20.13
CA GLN A 148 7.70 -8.00 19.49
C GLN A 148 7.62 -6.71 18.68
N ARG A 149 8.14 -5.59 19.20
CA ARG A 149 8.15 -4.30 18.51
C ARG A 149 8.94 -4.36 17.21
N VAL A 150 10.09 -5.05 17.21
CA VAL A 150 10.92 -5.23 16.00
C VAL A 150 10.16 -6.08 14.97
N VAL A 151 9.58 -7.21 15.38
CA VAL A 151 8.80 -8.06 14.47
C VAL A 151 7.62 -7.30 13.87
N ASP A 152 6.86 -6.58 14.71
CA ASP A 152 5.75 -5.76 14.22
C ASP A 152 6.27 -4.70 13.23
N PHE A 153 7.32 -3.97 13.57
CA PHE A 153 7.85 -2.92 12.70
C PHE A 153 8.26 -3.47 11.32
N VAL A 154 9.00 -4.58 11.29
CA VAL A 154 9.45 -5.21 10.05
C VAL A 154 8.27 -5.73 9.24
N VAL A 155 7.41 -6.55 9.84
CA VAL A 155 6.30 -7.20 9.13
C VAL A 155 5.33 -6.16 8.58
N PHE A 156 4.89 -5.21 9.41
CA PHE A 156 3.91 -4.21 8.98
C PHE A 156 4.49 -3.25 7.91
N THR A 157 5.79 -2.95 7.96
CA THR A 157 6.44 -2.19 6.89
C THR A 157 6.49 -2.98 5.59
N LEU A 158 6.84 -4.27 5.64
CA LEU A 158 6.84 -5.14 4.46
C LEU A 158 5.44 -5.32 3.86
N LEU A 159 4.38 -5.37 4.70
CA LEU A 159 3.00 -5.34 4.22
C LEU A 159 2.72 -4.06 3.44
N GLY A 160 3.06 -2.89 3.98
CA GLY A 160 2.90 -1.61 3.29
C GLY A 160 3.63 -1.55 1.95
N ILE A 161 4.90 -1.97 1.92
CA ILE A 161 5.74 -2.00 0.70
C ILE A 161 5.12 -2.94 -0.34
N THR A 162 4.74 -4.16 0.05
CA THR A 162 4.18 -5.16 -0.87
C THR A 162 2.82 -4.73 -1.39
N ALA A 163 1.96 -4.13 -0.55
CA ALA A 163 0.68 -3.58 -0.96
C ALA A 163 0.86 -2.44 -1.97
N GLY A 164 1.75 -1.48 -1.70
CA GLY A 164 2.06 -0.38 -2.62
C GLY A 164 2.60 -0.88 -3.97
N GLY A 165 3.55 -1.81 -3.93
CA GLY A 165 4.14 -2.41 -5.14
C GLY A 165 3.10 -3.16 -5.98
N GLY A 166 2.27 -4.00 -5.36
CA GLY A 166 1.22 -4.73 -6.06
C GLY A 166 0.17 -3.80 -6.69
N PHE A 167 -0.19 -2.73 -5.99
CA PHE A 167 -1.13 -1.72 -6.50
C PHE A 167 -0.56 -1.02 -7.75
N VAL A 168 0.69 -0.59 -7.71
CA VAL A 168 1.42 0.01 -8.85
C VAL A 168 1.48 -0.95 -10.04
N LEU A 169 1.90 -2.20 -9.80
CA LEU A 169 2.07 -3.20 -10.86
C LEU A 169 0.75 -3.52 -11.54
N GLY A 170 -0.35 -3.66 -10.79
CA GLY A 170 -1.66 -3.94 -11.36
C GLY A 170 -2.16 -2.81 -12.27
N PHE A 171 -2.01 -1.54 -11.86
CA PHE A 171 -2.35 -0.40 -12.72
C PHE A 171 -1.42 -0.27 -13.93
N GLY A 172 -0.13 -0.51 -13.74
CA GLY A 172 0.85 -0.49 -14.82
C GLY A 172 0.52 -1.52 -15.90
N ALA A 173 0.06 -2.70 -15.50
CA ALA A 173 -0.43 -3.74 -16.41
C ALA A 173 -1.76 -3.35 -17.06
N MET A 174 -2.76 -2.87 -16.31
CA MET A 174 -4.03 -2.40 -16.86
C MET A 174 -3.84 -1.33 -17.93
N ARG A 175 -2.97 -0.35 -17.69
CA ARG A 175 -2.65 0.68 -18.69
C ARG A 175 -2.15 0.06 -19.99
N GLN A 176 -1.18 -0.85 -19.91
CA GLN A 176 -0.63 -1.50 -21.10
C GLN A 176 -1.67 -2.39 -21.80
N LEU A 177 -2.44 -3.18 -21.05
CA LEU A 177 -3.49 -4.04 -21.60
C LEU A 177 -4.59 -3.23 -22.30
N LEU A 178 -5.00 -2.10 -21.71
CA LEU A 178 -6.02 -1.22 -22.28
C LEU A 178 -5.51 -0.35 -23.42
N ALA A 179 -4.20 -0.26 -23.64
CA ALA A 179 -3.62 0.43 -24.80
C ALA A 179 -3.13 -0.53 -25.89
N ARG A 180 -3.24 -1.85 -25.67
CA ARG A 180 -2.64 -2.87 -26.55
C ARG A 180 -3.13 -2.77 -28.01
N PRO A 181 -2.26 -3.08 -28.99
CA PRO A 181 -2.67 -3.25 -30.38
C PRO A 181 -3.50 -4.53 -30.57
N GLY A 182 -4.36 -4.55 -31.59
CA GLY A 182 -5.12 -5.75 -31.99
C GLY A 182 -6.25 -6.16 -31.04
N LYS A 183 -6.79 -5.23 -30.25
CA LYS A 183 -7.96 -5.49 -29.38
C LYS A 183 -9.13 -6.05 -30.21
N PRO A 184 -9.90 -7.02 -29.67
CA PRO A 184 -9.84 -7.54 -28.30
C PRO A 184 -8.77 -8.62 -28.06
N MET A 185 -7.99 -9.01 -29.07
CA MET A 185 -7.05 -10.14 -29.00
C MET A 185 -5.80 -9.85 -28.14
N PHE A 186 -5.11 -10.91 -27.73
CA PHE A 186 -3.85 -10.88 -26.98
C PHE A 186 -2.74 -11.44 -27.86
N ILE A 187 -2.22 -10.59 -28.74
CA ILE A 187 -1.42 -11.00 -29.91
C ILE A 187 0.02 -11.42 -29.61
N ASN A 188 0.51 -11.28 -28.37
CA ASN A 188 1.88 -11.66 -28.01
C ASN A 188 2.00 -12.14 -26.55
N VAL A 189 3.09 -12.88 -26.29
CA VAL A 189 3.38 -13.50 -24.99
C VAL A 189 3.50 -12.46 -23.86
N LYS A 190 3.99 -11.26 -24.16
CA LYS A 190 4.04 -10.15 -23.18
C LYS A 190 2.63 -9.70 -22.77
N MET A 191 1.68 -9.59 -23.69
CA MET A 191 0.31 -9.22 -23.35
C MET A 191 -0.38 -10.32 -22.54
N VAL A 192 -0.12 -11.59 -22.86
CA VAL A 192 -0.62 -12.73 -22.08
C VAL A 192 -0.02 -12.74 -20.67
N SER A 193 1.27 -12.43 -20.49
CA SER A 193 1.85 -12.38 -19.15
C SER A 193 1.27 -11.23 -18.32
N LEU A 194 0.97 -10.08 -18.94
CA LEU A 194 0.33 -8.95 -18.27
C LEU A 194 -1.10 -9.26 -17.80
N THR A 195 -1.87 -10.13 -18.48
CA THR A 195 -3.21 -10.53 -18.02
C THR A 195 -3.18 -11.41 -16.78
N ILE A 196 -2.05 -12.05 -16.49
CA ILE A 196 -1.85 -12.84 -15.27
C ILE A 196 -1.21 -11.95 -14.20
N GLY A 197 -0.04 -11.38 -14.52
CA GLY A 197 0.78 -10.64 -13.56
C GLY A 197 0.10 -9.36 -13.05
N GLY A 198 -0.65 -8.65 -13.90
CA GLY A 198 -1.38 -7.44 -13.50
C GLY A 198 -2.46 -7.71 -12.45
N PRO A 199 -3.53 -8.44 -12.81
CA PRO A 199 -4.61 -8.77 -11.88
C PRO A 199 -4.14 -9.47 -10.61
N LEU A 200 -3.18 -10.40 -10.72
CA LEU A 200 -2.68 -11.13 -9.55
C LEU A 200 -1.95 -10.21 -8.56
N ASN A 201 -1.14 -9.26 -9.05
CA ASN A 201 -0.50 -8.26 -8.18
C ASN A 201 -1.52 -7.31 -7.51
N TRP A 202 -2.61 -7.01 -8.21
CA TRP A 202 -3.70 -6.19 -7.66
C TRP A 202 -4.46 -6.94 -6.55
N VAL A 203 -4.81 -8.20 -6.77
CA VAL A 203 -5.45 -9.06 -5.75
C VAL A 203 -4.50 -9.27 -4.55
N CYS A 204 -3.20 -9.47 -4.81
CA CYS A 204 -2.18 -9.49 -3.76
C CYS A 204 -2.22 -8.22 -2.92
N ALA A 205 -2.23 -7.04 -3.55
CA ALA A 205 -2.26 -5.77 -2.84
C ALA A 205 -3.46 -5.69 -1.88
N LEU A 206 -4.64 -6.16 -2.32
CA LEU A 206 -5.83 -6.23 -1.47
C LEU A 206 -5.67 -7.19 -0.29
N PHE A 207 -5.13 -8.39 -0.51
CA PHE A 207 -4.90 -9.36 0.57
C PHE A 207 -3.89 -8.86 1.60
N VAL A 208 -2.76 -8.33 1.14
CA VAL A 208 -1.70 -7.81 2.01
C VAL A 208 -2.18 -6.55 2.76
N PHE A 209 -2.97 -5.69 2.12
CA PHE A 209 -3.59 -4.54 2.79
C PHE A 209 -4.62 -4.99 3.85
N ALA A 210 -5.49 -5.93 3.52
CA ALA A 210 -6.48 -6.49 4.44
C ALA A 210 -5.84 -7.25 5.63
N ALA A 211 -4.63 -7.77 5.46
CA ALA A 211 -3.88 -8.41 6.53
C ALA A 211 -3.48 -7.43 7.65
N ILE A 212 -3.29 -6.13 7.36
CA ILE A 212 -2.86 -5.11 8.34
C ILE A 212 -3.80 -5.08 9.56
N PRO A 213 -5.11 -4.79 9.44
CA PRO A 213 -6.00 -4.73 10.59
C PRO A 213 -6.14 -6.07 11.32
N LEU A 214 -6.06 -7.19 10.60
CA LEU A 214 -6.22 -8.53 11.17
C LEU A 214 -4.99 -8.98 11.97
N LEU A 215 -3.79 -8.74 11.45
CA LEU A 215 -2.53 -8.98 12.16
C LEU A 215 -2.37 -8.02 13.35
N ALA A 216 -2.87 -6.80 13.24
CA ALA A 216 -2.89 -5.85 14.36
C ALA A 216 -3.73 -6.36 15.54
N ARG A 217 -4.72 -7.21 15.24
CA ARG A 217 -5.57 -7.96 16.19
C ARG A 217 -5.08 -9.38 16.46
N ARG A 218 -3.89 -9.75 15.99
CA ARG A 218 -3.26 -11.07 16.16
C ARG A 218 -4.11 -12.24 15.64
N LYS A 219 -4.88 -12.02 14.56
CA LYS A 219 -5.74 -13.06 13.98
C LYS A 219 -4.96 -13.90 12.96
N ALA A 220 -5.11 -15.23 13.04
CA ALA A 220 -4.53 -16.18 12.09
C ALA A 220 -4.93 -15.90 10.63
N LEU A 221 -6.17 -15.46 10.39
CA LEU A 221 -6.65 -15.03 9.07
C LEU A 221 -5.75 -13.93 8.46
N GLY A 222 -5.29 -12.98 9.27
CA GLY A 222 -4.38 -11.93 8.80
C GLY A 222 -3.04 -12.48 8.34
N TRP A 223 -2.50 -13.49 9.03
CA TRP A 223 -1.27 -14.16 8.62
C TRP A 223 -1.45 -14.92 7.30
N TRP A 224 -2.55 -15.64 7.14
CA TRP A 224 -2.87 -16.34 5.89
C TRP A 224 -3.04 -15.38 4.72
N LEU A 225 -3.79 -14.27 4.89
CA LEU A 225 -3.93 -13.27 3.83
C LEU A 225 -2.59 -12.64 3.45
N ALA A 226 -1.74 -12.33 4.44
CA ALA A 226 -0.40 -11.82 4.19
C ALA A 226 0.46 -12.83 3.40
N LEU A 227 0.44 -14.11 3.79
CA LEU A 227 1.22 -15.16 3.14
C LEU A 227 0.71 -15.44 1.72
N ILE A 228 -0.59 -15.62 1.53
CA ILE A 228 -1.21 -15.85 0.22
C ILE A 228 -0.93 -14.68 -0.70
N GLY A 229 -1.10 -13.44 -0.22
CA GLY A 229 -0.77 -12.24 -0.98
C GLY A 229 0.71 -12.20 -1.37
N ALA A 230 1.62 -12.35 -0.41
CA ALA A 230 3.06 -12.30 -0.66
C ALA A 230 3.53 -13.35 -1.68
N VAL A 231 3.07 -14.60 -1.56
CA VAL A 231 3.38 -15.67 -2.53
C VAL A 231 2.76 -15.35 -3.89
N SER A 232 1.53 -14.85 -3.93
CA SER A 232 0.85 -14.46 -5.16
C SER A 232 1.56 -13.32 -5.90
N ALA A 233 2.13 -12.35 -5.18
CA ALA A 233 2.98 -11.31 -5.77
C ALA A 233 4.19 -11.92 -6.50
N VAL A 234 4.85 -12.93 -5.91
CA VAL A 234 5.97 -13.62 -6.55
C VAL A 234 5.48 -14.36 -7.79
N VAL A 235 4.43 -15.17 -7.66
CA VAL A 235 3.86 -15.96 -8.77
C VAL A 235 3.44 -15.07 -9.93
N GLY A 236 2.83 -13.91 -9.68
CA GLY A 236 2.43 -12.97 -10.73
C GLY A 236 3.60 -12.19 -11.35
N SER A 237 4.67 -11.98 -10.60
CA SER A 237 5.79 -11.15 -11.03
C SER A 237 6.90 -11.94 -11.72
N VAL A 238 7.14 -13.20 -11.35
CA VAL A 238 8.21 -14.03 -11.93
C VAL A 238 8.08 -14.21 -13.46
N PRO A 239 6.96 -14.71 -14.00
CA PRO A 239 6.83 -14.90 -15.45
C PRO A 239 6.90 -13.57 -16.19
N THR A 240 6.24 -12.54 -15.65
CA THR A 240 6.20 -11.21 -16.25
C THR A 240 7.58 -10.55 -16.27
N TYR A 241 8.40 -10.76 -15.25
CA TYR A 241 9.79 -10.29 -15.22
C TYR A 241 10.63 -10.94 -16.33
N PHE A 242 10.63 -12.26 -16.45
CA PHE A 242 11.45 -12.93 -17.47
C PHE A 242 11.04 -12.60 -18.91
N ILE A 243 9.76 -12.23 -19.13
CA ILE A 243 9.26 -11.84 -20.45
C ILE A 243 9.51 -10.35 -20.74
N SER A 244 9.37 -9.47 -19.74
CA SER A 244 9.46 -8.01 -19.95
C SER A 244 10.81 -7.39 -19.58
N LEU A 245 11.63 -8.11 -18.82
CA LEU A 245 12.87 -7.66 -18.16
C LEU A 245 12.72 -6.35 -17.38
N SER A 246 11.50 -6.06 -16.89
CA SER A 246 11.20 -4.82 -16.18
C SER A 246 11.58 -4.91 -14.71
N ALA A 247 12.40 -3.95 -14.26
CA ALA A 247 12.84 -3.83 -12.87
C ALA A 247 11.67 -3.70 -11.87
N PHE A 248 10.51 -3.20 -12.30
CA PHE A 248 9.33 -3.12 -11.42
C PHE A 248 8.82 -4.51 -11.00
N TYR A 249 8.85 -5.50 -11.90
CA TYR A 249 8.48 -6.86 -11.55
C TYR A 249 9.56 -7.55 -10.71
N LEU A 250 10.84 -7.19 -10.91
CA LEU A 250 11.92 -7.64 -10.02
C LEU A 250 11.72 -7.16 -8.58
N ILE A 251 11.32 -5.89 -8.41
CA ILE A 251 10.95 -5.34 -7.10
C ILE A 251 9.77 -6.14 -6.52
N GLY A 252 8.74 -6.43 -7.32
CA GLY A 252 7.61 -7.27 -6.89
C GLY A 252 8.02 -8.66 -6.41
N ILE A 253 8.93 -9.33 -7.13
CA ILE A 253 9.52 -10.62 -6.72
C ILE A 253 10.26 -10.46 -5.40
N ALA A 254 11.13 -9.46 -5.29
CA ALA A 254 11.94 -9.24 -4.10
C ALA A 254 11.06 -8.96 -2.87
N THR A 255 10.10 -8.03 -2.96
CA THR A 255 9.24 -7.67 -1.83
C THR A 255 8.33 -8.82 -1.41
N GLY A 256 7.74 -9.53 -2.38
CA GLY A 256 6.92 -10.71 -2.11
C GLY A 256 7.72 -11.85 -1.46
N THR A 257 8.95 -12.10 -1.94
CA THR A 257 9.83 -13.13 -1.38
C THR A 257 10.28 -12.77 0.04
N ILE A 258 10.75 -11.54 0.26
CA ILE A 258 11.18 -11.07 1.58
C ILE A 258 10.04 -11.17 2.59
N LEU A 259 8.83 -10.74 2.22
CA LEU A 259 7.65 -10.87 3.09
C LEU A 259 7.30 -12.34 3.36
N THR A 260 7.31 -13.20 2.33
CA THR A 260 7.04 -14.64 2.47
C THR A 260 8.01 -15.31 3.44
N VAL A 261 9.32 -15.13 3.22
CA VAL A 261 10.36 -15.70 4.09
C VAL A 261 10.19 -15.19 5.52
N THR A 262 9.95 -13.89 5.70
CA THR A 262 9.73 -13.28 7.02
C THR A 262 8.53 -13.90 7.74
N LEU A 263 7.42 -14.12 7.05
CA LEU A 263 6.20 -14.70 7.63
C LEU A 263 6.33 -16.18 7.98
N LEU A 264 7.21 -16.92 7.31
CA LEU A 264 7.47 -18.34 7.56
C LEU A 264 8.45 -18.59 8.72
N LEU A 265 9.19 -17.57 9.16
CA LEU A 265 10.07 -17.70 10.32
C LEU A 265 9.24 -18.06 11.58
N PRO A 266 9.54 -19.18 12.27
CA PRO A 266 8.74 -19.62 13.42
C PRO A 266 8.66 -18.59 14.55
N SER A 267 9.76 -17.87 14.78
CA SER A 267 9.84 -16.80 15.78
C SER A 267 8.93 -15.62 15.45
N VAL A 268 8.78 -15.28 14.16
CA VAL A 268 7.88 -14.24 13.67
C VAL A 268 6.43 -14.71 13.78
N LYS A 269 6.10 -15.92 13.27
CA LYS A 269 4.75 -16.48 13.33
C LYS A 269 4.22 -16.53 14.77
N ARG A 270 5.01 -17.06 15.72
CA ARG A 270 4.68 -17.08 17.15
C ARG A 270 4.30 -15.71 17.69
N ARG A 271 5.06 -14.68 17.34
CA ARG A 271 4.85 -13.30 17.79
C ARG A 271 3.68 -12.60 17.09
N LEU A 272 3.33 -13.02 15.87
CA LEU A 272 2.22 -12.44 15.11
C LEU A 272 0.86 -12.99 15.53
N ILE A 273 0.76 -14.30 15.83
CA ILE A 273 -0.54 -14.96 16.06
C ILE A 273 -0.59 -15.86 17.32
N GLY A 274 0.51 -16.00 18.08
CA GLY A 274 0.53 -16.76 19.33
C GLY A 274 0.69 -18.28 19.21
N GLU A 275 0.82 -18.84 17.99
CA GLU A 275 0.97 -20.30 17.80
C GLU A 275 2.41 -20.79 17.98
N LEU A 276 2.69 -21.41 19.13
CA LEU A 276 3.41 -22.71 19.29
C LEU A 276 3.47 -23.06 20.78
N ALA A 277 2.38 -23.58 21.31
CA ALA A 277 2.42 -24.69 22.26
C ALA A 277 1.64 -25.83 21.57
N PRO A 278 2.21 -27.02 21.38
CA PRO A 278 1.41 -28.20 21.11
C PRO A 278 0.42 -28.31 22.27
N THR A 279 -0.88 -28.34 21.98
CA THR A 279 -1.82 -28.95 22.91
C THR A 279 -1.35 -30.38 23.13
N ALA A 280 -1.14 -30.72 24.40
CA ALA A 280 -0.69 -32.02 24.90
C ALA A 280 -1.50 -33.19 24.33
#